data_AF-A0A5E6N2X7-F1
#
_entry.id   AF-A0A5E6N2X7-F1
#
_cell.length_a   1.000
_cell.length_b   1.000
_cell.length_c   1.000
_cell.angle_alpha   90.00
_cell.angle_beta   90.00
_cell.angle_gamma   90.00
#
_symmetry.space_group_name_H-M   'P 1'
#
loop_
_entity.id
_entity.type
_entity.pdbx_description
1 polymer ?
#
loop_
_entity_poly.entity_id
_entity_poly.type
_entity_poly.pdbx_seq_one_letter_code
_entity_poly.pdbx_strand_id
1 'polypeptide(L)' 'MPLIDSGLSNHELTHKAVETNIINSVKQLQSQSPIIKRAIKNNKLEVIGANYSLKSGAVDFLT' A
#
# COMPACT_ATOMS: atom_id res chain seq x y z
N MET A 1 11.91 -10.39 -12.06
CA MET A 1 11.07 -9.84 -10.95
C MET A 1 10.09 -8.89 -11.61
N PRO A 2 8.76 -9.01 -11.40
CA PRO A 2 7.75 -8.41 -12.28
C PRO A 2 7.80 -6.87 -12.39
N LEU A 3 8.53 -6.16 -11.51
CA LEU A 3 8.75 -4.72 -11.63
C LEU A 3 9.98 -4.37 -12.49
N ILE A 4 11.02 -5.21 -12.51
CA ILE A 4 12.32 -4.89 -13.13
C ILE A 4 12.25 -4.98 -14.66
N ASP A 5 11.38 -5.82 -15.21
CA ASP A 5 11.24 -6.05 -16.65
C ASP A 5 10.23 -5.09 -17.32
N SER A 6 9.82 -4.02 -16.65
CA SER A 6 8.72 -3.14 -17.08
C SER A 6 9.11 -2.01 -18.04
N GLY A 7 10.41 -1.82 -18.33
CA GLY A 7 10.91 -0.74 -19.20
C GLY A 7 10.75 0.67 -18.63
N LEU A 8 10.35 0.81 -17.36
CA LEU A 8 10.17 2.07 -16.65
C LEU A 8 11.51 2.71 -16.27
N SER A 9 11.53 4.04 -16.16
CA SER A 9 12.67 4.73 -15.56
C SER A 9 12.84 4.37 -14.08
N ASN A 10 14.04 4.53 -13.51
CA ASN A 10 14.30 4.23 -12.09
C ASN A 10 13.35 4.98 -11.14
N HIS A 11 12.94 6.20 -11.49
CA HIS A 11 12.00 6.97 -10.70
C HIS A 11 10.59 6.35 -10.73
N GLU A 12 10.11 6.01 -11.92
CA GLU A 12 8.81 5.34 -12.10
C GLU A 12 8.77 3.96 -11.45
N LEU A 13 9.87 3.20 -11.55
CA LEU A 13 10.05 1.92 -10.86
C LEU A 13 9.94 2.07 -9.35
N THR A 14 10.62 3.06 -8.78
CA THR A 14 10.60 3.32 -7.35
C THR A 14 9.21 3.70 -6.88
N HIS A 15 8.54 4.62 -7.59
CA HIS A 15 7.17 5.00 -7.30
C HIS A 15 6.22 3.80 -7.32
N LYS A 16 6.32 2.98 -8.37
CA LYS A 16 5.49 1.78 -8.52
C LYS A 16 5.76 0.74 -7.43
N ALA A 17 7.01 0.59 -7.02
CA ALA A 17 7.40 -0.32 -5.95
C ALA A 17 6.79 0.11 -4.61
N VAL A 18 6.80 1.41 -4.31
CA VAL A 18 6.18 1.97 -3.11
C VAL A 18 4.67 1.74 -3.10
N GLU A 19 3.96 2.09 -4.18
CA GLU A 19 2.51 1.85 -4.29
C GLU A 19 2.17 0.36 -4.13
N THR A 20 2.92 -0.50 -4.83
CA THR A 20 2.69 -1.95 -4.80
C THR A 20 2.92 -2.51 -3.39
N ASN A 21 3.93 -2.01 -2.69
CA ASN A 21 4.19 -2.38 -1.30
C ASN A 21 3.02 -1.99 -0.41
N ILE A 22 2.54 -0.74 -0.47
CA ILE A 22 1.41 -0.25 0.32
C ILE A 22 0.17 -1.12 0.09
N ILE A 23 -0.21 -1.35 -1.17
CA ILE A 23 -1.40 -2.14 -1.52
C ILE A 23 -1.27 -3.58 -0.99
N ASN A 24 -0.10 -4.20 -1.16
CA ASN A 24 0.12 -5.57 -0.70
C ASN A 24 0.11 -5.66 0.82
N SER A 25 0.70 -4.69 1.52
CA SER A 25 0.69 -4.62 2.99
C SER A 25 -0.72 -4.43 3.54
N VAL A 26 -1.54 -3.55 2.95
CA VAL A 26 -2.95 -3.40 3.32
C VAL A 26 -3.71 -4.72 3.16
N LYS A 27 -3.60 -5.36 1.98
CA LYS A 27 -4.21 -6.67 1.72
C LYS A 27 -3.75 -7.73 2.73
N GLN A 28 -2.45 -7.74 3.07
CA GLN A 28 -1.90 -8.66 4.04
C GLN A 28 -2.50 -8.45 5.44
N LEU A 29 -2.56 -7.20 5.91
CA LEU A 29 -3.15 -6.85 7.21
C LEU A 29 -4.63 -7.23 7.29
N GLN A 30 -5.39 -6.95 6.23
CA GLN A 30 -6.82 -7.25 6.15
C GLN A 30 -7.11 -8.76 6.08
N SER A 31 -6.24 -9.55 5.44
CA SER A 31 -6.50 -10.97 5.16
C SER A 31 -5.81 -11.95 6.12
N GLN A 32 -4.58 -11.67 6.55
CA GLN A 32 -3.72 -12.61 7.27
C GLN A 32 -3.73 -12.42 8.80
N SER A 33 -4.05 -11.23 9.29
CA SER A 33 -4.10 -10.97 10.74
C SER A 33 -5.50 -11.27 11.30
N PRO A 34 -5.68 -12.33 12.12
CA PRO A 34 -7.01 -12.70 12.61
C PRO A 34 -7.66 -11.63 13.49
N ILE A 35 -6.86 -10.87 14.24
CA ILE A 35 -7.35 -9.79 15.09
C ILE A 35 -7.84 -8.60 14.27
N ILE A 36 -7.07 -8.19 13.27
CA ILE A 36 -7.43 -7.08 12.36
C ILE A 36 -8.66 -7.47 11.54
N LYS A 37 -8.67 -8.67 10.94
CA LYS A 37 -9.80 -9.18 10.16
C LYS A 37 -11.10 -9.22 10.98
N ARG A 38 -11.05 -9.65 12.24
CA ARG A 38 -12.21 -9.62 13.14
C ARG A 38 -12.65 -8.19 13.46
N ALA A 39 -11.73 -7.27 13.69
CA ALA A 39 -12.05 -5.88 13.98
C ALA A 39 -12.72 -5.19 12.78
N ILE A 40 -12.21 -5.42 11.57
CA ILE A 40 -12.81 -4.94 10.31
C ILE A 40 -14.22 -5.51 10.14
N LYS A 41 -14.40 -6.84 10.27
CA LYS A 41 -15.71 -7.50 10.15
C LYS A 41 -16.76 -6.93 11.12
N ASN A 42 -16.32 -6.49 12.29
CA ASN A 42 -17.17 -5.91 13.32
C ASN A 42 -17.30 -4.38 13.21
N ASN A 43 -16.84 -3.76 12.12
CA ASN A 43 -16.84 -2.30 11.90
C ASN A 43 -16.12 -1.50 13.01
N LYS A 44 -15.09 -2.10 13.63
CA LYS A 44 -14.31 -1.48 14.71
C LYS A 44 -12.95 -0.95 14.25
N LEU A 45 -12.55 -1.28 13.02
CA LEU A 45 -11.26 -0.91 12.45
C LEU A 45 -11.40 -0.80 10.94
N GLU A 46 -10.77 0.22 10.38
CA GLU A 46 -10.53 0.38 8.95
C GLU A 46 -9.01 0.41 8.72
N VAL A 47 -8.55 -0.14 7.59
CA VAL A 47 -7.13 -0.17 7.23
C VAL A 47 -6.98 0.56 5.92
N ILE A 48 -6.30 1.71 5.97
CA ILE A 48 -6.06 2.60 4.83
C ILE A 48 -4.57 2.63 4.51
N GLY A 49 -4.22 2.43 3.24
CA GLY A 49 -2.89 2.62 2.70
C GLY A 49 -2.73 4.02 2.13
N ALA A 50 -1.65 4.71 2.48
CA ALA A 50 -1.35 6.04 1.99
C ALA A 50 0.13 6.18 1.62
N ASN A 51 0.41 6.96 0.59
CA ASN A 51 1.76 7.35 0.17
C ASN A 51 2.02 8.81 0.60
N TYR A 52 3.14 9.06 1.25
CA TYR A 52 3.53 10.40 1.69
C TYR A 52 4.66 10.95 0.83
N SER A 53 4.42 12.12 0.23
CA SER A 53 5.43 12.84 -0.54
C SER A 53 6.31 13.68 0.38
N LEU A 54 7.58 13.30 0.54
CA LEU A 54 8.57 14.12 1.26
C LEU A 54 8.82 15.48 0.59
N LYS A 55 8.56 15.60 -0.72
CA LYS A 55 8.82 16.82 -1.49
C LYS A 55 7.73 17.87 -1.29
N SER A 56 6.46 17.44 -1.29
CA SER A 56 5.31 18.35 -1.23
C SER A 56 4.59 18.32 0.12
N GLY A 57 4.86 17.34 0.98
CA GLY A 57 4.09 17.10 2.20
C GLY A 57 2.67 16.53 1.94
N ALA A 58 2.36 16.20 0.69
CA ALA A 58 1.06 15.64 0.33
C ALA A 58 0.93 14.17 0.74
N VAL A 59 -0.31 13.75 1.01
CA VAL A 59 -0.68 12.36 1.28
C VAL A 59 -1.64 11.91 0.19
N ASP A 60 -1.29 10.83 -0.52
CA ASP A 60 -2.14 10.18 -1.50
C ASP A 60 -2.70 8.88 -0.90
N PHE A 61 -4.02 8.80 -0.76
CA PHE A 61 -4.71 7.59 -0.25
C PHE A 61 -4.95 6.61 -1.41
N LEU A 62 -4.54 5.35 -1.24
CA LEU A 62 -4.49 4.35 -2.31
C LEU A 62 -5.52 3.22 -2.18
N THR A 63 -6.12 3.04 -1.00
CA THR A 63 -7.05 1.93 -0.69
C THR A 63 -8.16 2.38 0.22
#